data_AF-A0A3P7NYD6-F1
#
_entry.id   AF-A0A3P7NYD6-F1
#
_cell.length_a   1.000
_cell.length_b   1.000
_cell.length_c   1.000
_cell.angle_alpha   90.00
_cell.angle_beta   90.00
_cell.angle_gamma   90.00
#
_symmetry.space_group_name_H-M   'P 1'
#
loop_
_entity.id
_entity.type
_entity.pdbx_description
1 polymer ?
#
loop_
_entity_poly.entity_id
_entity_poly.type
_entity_poly.pdbx_seq_one_letter_code
_entity_poly.pdbx_strand_id
1 'polypeptide(L)'
;MPKYILFVLQEHSYPYWPSKRSARYQYYVIDPMVEYNMPTYTLREFKVTDTRAGVSRTVRQFQYTEWPELGMPDNCEAFTNFITQIHKTKDQFGQDGPITVHCSCGSGRTGVFLLLSVVLERLRNEGIVDILQTVRLLRTQRIHMIQSPEQLQFCYKAVLDYISSFNACVR
;
A
#
# COMPACT_ATOMS: atom_id res chain seq x y z
N MET A 1 -20.86 -0.36 -1.10
CA MET A 1 -20.25 -0.81 -2.38
C MET A 1 -18.78 -0.44 -2.37
N PRO A 2 -17.87 -1.36 -2.71
CA PRO A 2 -16.45 -1.21 -2.40
C PRO A 2 -15.84 -0.06 -3.18
N LYS A 3 -15.22 0.85 -2.43
CA LYS A 3 -14.40 1.96 -2.91
C LYS A 3 -12.94 1.49 -2.77
N TYR A 4 -12.12 1.70 -3.80
CA TYR A 4 -10.79 1.06 -3.90
C TYR A 4 -9.68 2.07 -3.62
N ILE A 5 -8.75 1.65 -2.76
CA ILE A 5 -7.44 2.31 -2.63
C ILE A 5 -6.47 1.51 -3.50
N LEU A 6 -5.77 2.21 -4.38
CA LEU A 6 -4.76 1.64 -5.26
C LEU A 6 -3.38 2.03 -4.75
N PHE A 7 -2.49 1.07 -4.56
CA PHE A 7 -1.16 1.31 -4.06
C PHE A 7 -0.11 0.93 -5.11
N VAL A 8 0.84 1.84 -5.34
CA VAL A 8 1.94 1.73 -6.30
C VAL A 8 3.27 1.86 -5.57
N LEU A 9 4.17 0.90 -5.76
CA LEU A 9 5.48 0.87 -5.08
C LEU A 9 6.67 1.37 -5.90
N GLN A 10 6.49 1.75 -7.19
CA GLN A 10 7.56 2.37 -7.99
C GLN A 10 7.14 2.88 -9.38
N GLU A 11 7.98 3.72 -9.99
CA GLU A 11 7.92 4.30 -11.35
C GLU A 11 8.07 3.31 -12.52
N HIS A 12 8.52 2.06 -12.33
CA HIS A 12 8.70 1.11 -13.44
C HIS A 12 7.40 0.50 -13.99
N SER A 13 6.24 0.97 -13.53
CA SER A 13 4.96 0.63 -14.13
C SER A 13 4.61 1.65 -15.21
N TYR A 14 3.99 1.19 -16.29
CA TYR A 14 3.35 2.11 -17.24
C TYR A 14 2.38 3.04 -16.48
N PRO A 15 2.37 4.36 -16.77
CA PRO A 15 1.45 5.29 -16.13
C PRO A 15 0.03 5.03 -16.62
N TYR A 16 -0.70 4.21 -15.86
CA TYR A 16 -2.07 3.81 -16.17
C TYR A 16 -3.12 4.83 -15.71
N TRP A 17 -2.70 6.00 -15.23
CA TRP A 17 -3.57 7.08 -14.78
C TRP A 17 -3.37 8.36 -15.61
N PRO A 18 -4.44 9.15 -15.81
CA PRO A 18 -4.32 10.47 -16.41
C PRO A 18 -3.67 11.48 -15.46
N SER A 19 -2.82 12.37 -15.97
CA SER A 19 -2.18 13.42 -15.16
C SER A 19 -2.80 14.81 -15.31
N LYS A 20 -3.19 15.20 -16.54
CA LYS A 20 -3.64 16.59 -16.83
C LYS A 20 -5.09 16.72 -17.27
N ARG A 21 -5.63 15.70 -17.94
CA ARG A 21 -6.97 15.71 -18.51
C ARG A 21 -7.60 14.34 -18.33
N SER A 22 -8.92 14.30 -18.28
CA SER A 22 -9.68 13.07 -18.21
C SER A 22 -9.28 12.10 -19.32
N ALA A 23 -9.19 10.83 -18.99
CA ALA A 23 -8.89 9.76 -19.96
C ALA A 23 -9.94 8.66 -19.86
N ARG A 24 -10.24 8.04 -21.00
CA ARG A 24 -11.19 6.94 -21.10
C ARG A 24 -10.47 5.61 -21.27
N TYR A 25 -10.79 4.67 -20.39
CA TYR A 25 -10.31 3.29 -20.42
C TYR A 25 -11.53 2.37 -20.57
N GLN A 26 -11.81 1.94 -21.80
CA GLN A 26 -13.01 1.19 -22.14
C GLN A 26 -14.30 1.91 -21.69
N TYR A 27 -15.02 1.35 -20.72
CA TYR A 27 -16.27 1.88 -20.19
C TYR A 27 -16.08 2.88 -19.05
N TYR A 28 -14.84 3.09 -18.59
CA TYR A 28 -14.53 3.96 -17.47
C TYR A 28 -13.91 5.27 -17.95
N VAL A 29 -14.42 6.38 -17.43
CA VAL A 29 -13.77 7.71 -17.56
C VAL A 29 -13.12 8.04 -16.24
N ILE A 30 -11.83 8.37 -16.28
CA ILE A 30 -11.03 8.72 -15.11
C ILE A 30 -10.72 10.21 -15.18
N ASP A 31 -11.23 10.97 -14.22
CA ASP A 31 -10.96 12.39 -14.06
C ASP A 31 -9.93 12.58 -12.91
N PRO A 32 -8.73 13.14 -13.18
CA PRO A 32 -7.80 13.50 -12.12
C PRO A 32 -8.36 14.67 -11.32
N MET A 33 -8.47 14.52 -9.99
CA MET A 33 -9.05 15.54 -9.12
C MET A 33 -7.97 16.36 -8.40
N VAL A 34 -7.16 15.68 -7.58
CA VAL A 34 -6.12 16.31 -6.76
C VAL A 34 -4.90 15.42 -6.66
N GLU A 35 -3.73 16.04 -6.51
CA GLU A 35 -2.46 15.37 -6.26
C GLU A 35 -1.75 16.08 -5.10
N TYR A 36 -1.34 15.30 -4.09
CA TYR A 36 -0.58 15.75 -2.93
C TYR A 36 0.77 15.05 -2.91
N ASN A 37 1.85 15.83 -2.91
CA ASN A 37 3.21 15.32 -2.79
C ASN A 37 3.63 15.39 -1.33
N MET A 38 3.69 14.23 -0.68
CA MET A 38 4.17 14.07 0.68
C MET A 38 5.67 13.68 0.64
N PRO A 39 6.41 13.82 1.75
CA PRO A 39 7.84 13.54 1.77
C PRO A 39 8.21 12.12 1.32
N THR A 40 7.35 11.13 1.59
CA THR A 40 7.66 9.71 1.32
C THR A 40 6.72 9.04 0.31
N TYR A 41 5.70 9.76 -0.16
CA TYR A 41 4.72 9.24 -1.10
C TYR A 41 3.95 10.34 -1.83
N THR A 42 3.39 10.03 -2.99
CA THR A 42 2.39 10.86 -3.67
C THR A 42 1.00 10.28 -3.49
N LEU A 43 0.02 11.10 -3.11
CA LEU A 43 -1.40 10.76 -3.06
C LEU A 43 -2.13 11.40 -4.24
N ARG A 44 -2.80 10.60 -5.06
CA ARG A 44 -3.67 11.08 -6.14
C ARG A 44 -5.11 10.67 -5.89
N GLU A 45 -6.04 11.58 -6.11
CA GLU A 45 -7.47 11.25 -6.13
C GLU A 45 -8.03 11.34 -7.54
N PHE A 46 -8.80 10.33 -7.90
CA PHE A 46 -9.47 10.22 -9.18
C PHE A 46 -10.97 10.06 -8.98
N LYS A 47 -11.76 10.70 -9.84
CA LYS A 47 -13.16 10.33 -10.04
C LYS A 47 -13.24 9.34 -11.20
N VAL A 48 -13.70 8.13 -10.92
CA VAL A 48 -13.89 7.08 -11.92
C VAL A 48 -15.39 6.94 -12.19
N THR A 49 -15.79 7.12 -13.44
CA THR A 49 -17.19 7.08 -13.87
C THR A 49 -17.42 5.89 -14.81
N ASP A 50 -18.31 4.96 -14.45
CA ASP A 50 -18.77 3.91 -15.37
C ASP A 50 -19.83 4.50 -16.31
N THR A 51 -19.47 4.64 -17.58
CA THR A 51 -20.33 5.23 -18.62
C THR A 51 -21.56 4.39 -18.95
N ARG A 52 -21.60 3.10 -18.58
CA ARG A 52 -22.75 2.22 -18.80
C ARG A 52 -23.80 2.38 -17.71
N ALA A 53 -23.35 2.57 -16.47
CA ALA A 53 -24.22 2.69 -15.30
C ALA A 53 -24.51 4.15 -14.91
N GLY A 54 -23.73 5.11 -15.41
CA GLY A 54 -23.81 6.51 -15.01
C GLY A 54 -23.35 6.77 -13.56
N VAL A 55 -22.65 5.81 -12.93
CA VAL A 55 -22.22 5.88 -11.54
C VAL A 55 -20.76 6.28 -11.46
N SER A 56 -20.45 7.25 -10.58
CA SER A 56 -19.07 7.65 -10.28
C SER A 56 -18.62 7.20 -8.90
N ARG A 57 -17.31 7.00 -8.74
CA ARG A 57 -16.65 6.66 -7.47
C ARG A 57 -15.33 7.42 -7.34
N THR A 58 -14.93 7.71 -6.12
CA THR A 58 -13.58 8.25 -5.84
C THR A 58 -12.61 7.09 -5.62
N VAL A 59 -11.49 7.11 -6.34
CA VAL A 59 -10.37 6.19 -6.17
C VAL A 59 -9.16 6.98 -5.70
N ARG A 60 -8.48 6.48 -4.66
CA ARG A 60 -7.26 7.09 -4.13
C ARG A 60 -6.06 6.22 -4.48
N GLN A 61 -5.09 6.80 -5.14
CA GLN A 61 -3.82 6.15 -5.43
C GLN A 61 -2.74 6.66 -4.49
N PHE A 62 -2.10 5.78 -3.75
CA PHE A 62 -0.89 6.08 -3.00
C PHE A 62 0.30 5.53 -3.78
N GLN A 63 1.33 6.34 -3.98
CA GLN A 63 2.59 5.93 -4.61
C GLN A 63 3.73 6.17 -3.64
N TYR A 64 4.35 5.11 -3.11
CA TYR A 64 5.53 5.27 -2.25
C TYR A 64 6.75 5.62 -3.09
N THR A 65 7.47 6.69 -2.73
CA THR A 65 8.56 7.25 -3.55
C THR A 65 9.95 6.92 -3.03
N GLU A 66 10.08 6.61 -1.74
CA GLU A 66 11.38 6.42 -1.07
C GLU A 66 11.87 4.97 -1.09
N TRP A 67 11.37 4.14 -2.00
CA TRP A 67 11.87 2.77 -2.14
C TRP A 67 12.98 2.74 -3.17
N PRO A 68 14.24 2.42 -2.78
CA PRO A 68 15.39 2.48 -3.68
C PRO A 68 15.25 1.52 -4.86
N GLU A 69 15.89 1.82 -6.00
CA GLU A 69 15.85 0.90 -7.16
C GLU A 69 16.46 -0.47 -6.81
N LEU A 70 17.57 -0.44 -6.05
CA LEU A 70 18.27 -1.61 -5.56
C LEU A 70 18.18 -1.69 -4.03
N GLY A 71 17.87 -2.88 -3.52
CA GLY A 71 17.83 -3.14 -2.08
C GLY A 71 16.53 -2.74 -1.38
N MET A 72 16.66 -2.36 -0.11
CA MET A 72 15.57 -2.08 0.81
C MET A 72 15.67 -0.65 1.34
N PRO A 73 14.55 0.01 1.71
CA PRO A 73 14.60 1.30 2.38
C PRO A 73 15.42 1.21 3.67
N ASP A 74 16.26 2.22 3.95
CA ASP A 74 17.01 2.28 5.20
C ASP A 74 16.11 2.62 6.40
N ASN A 75 15.15 3.51 6.15
CA ASN A 75 14.19 3.99 7.13
C ASN A 75 12.92 3.11 7.11
N CYS A 76 12.84 2.17 8.06
CA CYS A 76 11.68 1.30 8.23
C CYS A 76 10.46 2.06 8.76
N GLU A 77 10.67 3.09 9.57
CA GLU A 77 9.61 3.90 10.17
C GLU A 77 8.80 4.66 9.11
N ALA A 78 9.48 5.24 8.12
CA ALA A 78 8.83 5.91 6.99
C ALA A 78 7.83 4.97 6.28
N PHE A 79 8.22 3.71 6.08
CA PHE A 79 7.38 2.72 5.40
C PHE A 79 6.23 2.23 6.29
N THR A 80 6.44 2.00 7.58
CA THR A 80 5.36 1.59 8.52
C THR A 80 4.36 2.73 8.78
N ASN A 81 4.83 3.98 8.84
CA ASN A 81 3.98 5.17 8.90
C ASN A 81 3.12 5.31 7.64
N PHE A 82 3.72 5.06 6.48
CA PHE A 82 3.01 5.04 5.21
C PHE A 82 1.90 3.96 5.16
N ILE A 83 2.19 2.72 5.59
CA ILE A 83 1.18 1.65 5.73
C ILE A 83 0.04 2.11 6.65
N THR A 84 0.39 2.67 7.81
CA THR A 84 -0.59 3.16 8.79
C THR A 84 -1.49 4.24 8.19
N GLN A 85 -0.94 5.14 7.38
CA GLN A 85 -1.70 6.20 6.73
C GLN A 85 -2.70 5.66 5.70
N ILE A 86 -2.35 4.62 4.94
CA ILE A 86 -3.27 3.96 4.00
C ILE A 86 -4.47 3.37 4.74
N HIS A 87 -4.23 2.61 5.81
CA HIS A 87 -5.30 1.99 6.60
C HIS A 87 -6.17 3.04 7.29
N LYS A 88 -5.58 4.09 7.89
CA LYS A 88 -6.34 5.22 8.43
C LYS A 88 -7.23 5.89 7.38
N THR A 89 -6.73 6.06 6.15
CA THR A 89 -7.51 6.64 5.05
C THR A 89 -8.65 5.71 4.63
N LYS A 90 -8.42 4.39 4.60
CA LYS A 90 -9.45 3.39 4.34
C LYS A 90 -10.61 3.51 5.33
N ASP A 91 -10.28 3.59 6.62
CA ASP A 91 -11.27 3.67 7.70
C ASP A 91 -12.01 5.03 7.68
N GLN A 92 -11.26 6.13 7.56
CA GLN A 92 -11.81 7.49 7.54
C GLN A 92 -12.88 7.69 6.44
N PHE A 93 -12.68 7.08 5.28
CA PHE A 93 -13.60 7.23 4.14
C PHE A 93 -14.60 6.06 3.99
N GLY A 94 -14.69 5.17 4.98
CA GLY A 94 -15.60 4.02 4.98
C GLY A 94 -15.43 3.19 3.71
N GLN A 95 -14.20 2.77 3.42
CA GLN A 95 -13.86 2.00 2.22
C GLN A 95 -13.96 0.50 2.55
N ASP A 96 -15.10 -0.11 2.26
CA ASP A 96 -15.34 -1.54 2.53
C ASP A 96 -14.62 -2.47 1.54
N GLY A 97 -14.03 -1.90 0.48
CA GLY A 97 -13.35 -2.67 -0.57
C GLY A 97 -11.96 -3.14 -0.18
N PRO A 98 -11.43 -4.14 -0.90
CA PRO A 98 -10.03 -4.51 -0.78
C PRO A 98 -9.13 -3.35 -1.24
N ILE A 99 -7.93 -3.27 -0.65
CA ILE A 99 -6.86 -2.41 -1.13
C ILE A 99 -6.16 -3.16 -2.27
N THR A 100 -6.09 -2.54 -3.44
CA THR A 100 -5.31 -3.09 -4.56
C THR A 100 -3.86 -2.66 -4.40
N VAL A 101 -2.95 -3.61 -4.28
CA VAL A 101 -1.51 -3.37 -4.03
C VAL A 101 -0.71 -3.93 -5.19
N HIS A 102 0.18 -3.13 -5.78
CA HIS A 102 1.08 -3.63 -6.81
C HIS A 102 2.48 -2.97 -6.80
N CYS A 103 3.40 -3.64 -7.45
CA CYS A 103 4.75 -3.19 -7.79
C CYS A 103 5.03 -3.69 -9.22
N SER A 104 6.28 -3.87 -9.62
CA SER A 104 6.60 -4.41 -10.95
C SER A 104 6.01 -5.81 -11.20
N CYS A 105 6.31 -6.79 -10.33
CA CYS A 105 5.83 -8.18 -10.46
C CYS A 105 4.66 -8.53 -9.52
N GLY A 106 4.30 -7.61 -8.62
CA GLY A 106 3.24 -7.82 -7.62
C GLY A 106 3.55 -8.91 -6.58
N SER A 107 4.81 -9.07 -6.16
CA SER A 107 5.23 -10.16 -5.26
C SER A 107 6.31 -9.76 -4.24
N GLY A 108 7.35 -9.02 -4.66
CA GLY A 108 8.44 -8.56 -3.78
C GLY A 108 8.00 -7.45 -2.83
N ARG A 109 8.03 -6.19 -3.28
CA ARG A 109 7.62 -5.02 -2.49
C ARG A 109 6.15 -5.13 -2.04
N THR A 110 5.29 -5.62 -2.94
CA THR A 110 3.88 -5.95 -2.64
C THR A 110 3.79 -6.92 -1.47
N GLY A 111 4.61 -7.97 -1.44
CA GLY A 111 4.66 -8.92 -0.34
C GLY A 111 5.06 -8.26 0.98
N VAL A 112 6.06 -7.37 0.96
CA VAL A 112 6.51 -6.63 2.16
C VAL A 112 5.38 -5.76 2.71
N PHE A 113 4.69 -5.02 1.85
CA PHE A 113 3.53 -4.22 2.24
C PHE A 113 2.42 -5.07 2.87
N LEU A 114 2.05 -6.19 2.23
CA LEU A 114 0.97 -7.05 2.69
C LEU A 114 1.33 -7.72 4.02
N LEU A 115 2.56 -8.22 4.15
CA LEU A 115 3.06 -8.83 5.36
C LEU A 115 3.02 -7.85 6.53
N LEU A 116 3.59 -6.67 6.35
CA LEU A 116 3.60 -5.65 7.40
C LEU A 116 2.19 -5.16 7.72
N SER A 117 1.31 -5.00 6.73
CA SER A 117 -0.10 -4.65 6.98
C SER A 117 -0.77 -5.64 7.94
N VAL A 118 -0.65 -6.94 7.66
CA VAL A 118 -1.25 -8.00 8.50
C VAL A 118 -0.59 -8.06 9.87
N VAL A 119 0.74 -8.05 9.93
CA VAL A 119 1.46 -8.21 11.20
C VAL A 119 1.26 -7.01 12.12
N LEU A 120 1.31 -5.78 11.60
CA LEU A 120 1.12 -4.58 12.41
C LEU A 120 -0.32 -4.45 12.92
N GLU A 121 -1.31 -4.87 12.13
CA GLU A 121 -2.71 -4.93 12.56
C GLU A 121 -2.91 -5.95 13.69
N ARG A 122 -2.39 -7.18 13.52
CA ARG A 122 -2.48 -8.23 14.55
C ARG A 122 -1.71 -7.87 15.82
N LEU A 123 -0.55 -7.24 15.68
CA LEU A 123 0.20 -6.73 16.84
C LEU A 123 -0.62 -5.71 17.63
N ARG A 124 -1.30 -4.78 16.94
CA ARG A 124 -2.13 -3.75 17.60
C ARG A 124 -3.36 -4.34 18.29
N ASN A 125 -4.00 -5.33 17.67
CA ASN A 125 -5.29 -5.85 18.12
C ASN A 125 -5.15 -7.03 19.10
N GLU A 126 -4.14 -7.88 18.91
CA GLU A 126 -3.97 -9.15 19.63
C GLU A 126 -2.66 -9.18 20.46
N GLY A 127 -1.71 -8.27 20.22
CA GLY A 127 -0.37 -8.33 20.82
C GLY A 127 0.50 -9.47 20.28
N ILE A 128 0.12 -10.08 19.14
CA ILE A 128 0.80 -11.25 18.56
C ILE A 128 1.58 -10.85 17.31
N VAL A 129 2.82 -11.34 17.22
CA VAL A 129 3.66 -11.22 16.02
C VAL A 129 4.01 -12.61 15.51
N ASP A 130 3.57 -12.92 14.28
CA ASP A 130 4.00 -14.14 13.58
C ASP A 130 4.31 -13.84 12.11
N ILE A 131 5.56 -13.44 11.87
CA ILE A 131 6.03 -13.09 10.53
C ILE A 131 6.11 -14.32 9.63
N LEU A 132 6.62 -15.45 10.11
CA LEU A 132 6.84 -16.65 9.29
C LEU A 132 5.53 -17.28 8.84
N GLN A 133 4.54 -17.41 9.73
CA GLN A 133 3.24 -17.92 9.33
C GLN A 133 2.53 -16.96 8.38
N THR A 134 2.68 -15.65 8.58
CA THR A 134 2.15 -14.66 7.64
C THR A 134 2.76 -14.80 6.25
N VAL A 135 4.09 -14.99 6.14
CA VAL A 135 4.75 -15.28 4.85
C VAL A 135 4.18 -16.53 4.21
N ARG A 136 4.05 -17.62 4.98
CA ARG A 136 3.51 -18.90 4.48
C ARG A 136 2.09 -18.71 3.96
N LEU A 137 1.24 -18.03 4.71
CA LEU A 137 -0.13 -17.71 4.31
C LEU A 137 -0.16 -16.92 2.99
N LEU A 138 0.63 -15.85 2.88
CA LEU A 138 0.71 -15.04 1.65
C LEU A 138 1.15 -15.89 0.44
N ARG A 139 2.09 -16.81 0.64
CA ARG A 139 2.57 -17.72 -0.41
C ARG A 139 1.53 -18.77 -0.85
N THR A 140 0.55 -19.10 0.00
CA THR A 140 -0.59 -19.95 -0.43
C THR A 140 -1.53 -19.23 -1.40
N GLN A 141 -1.60 -17.90 -1.33
CA GLN A 141 -2.53 -17.09 -2.13
C GLN A 141 -1.89 -16.59 -3.43
N ARG A 142 -0.57 -16.30 -3.41
CA ARG A 142 0.20 -15.92 -4.59
C ARG A 142 1.65 -16.37 -4.44
N ILE A 143 2.15 -17.06 -5.47
CA ILE A 143 3.52 -17.54 -5.50
C ILE A 143 4.52 -16.38 -5.37
N HIS A 144 5.70 -16.68 -4.82
CA HIS A 144 6.83 -15.75 -4.67
C HIS A 144 6.57 -14.49 -3.83
N MET A 145 5.54 -14.46 -2.98
CA MET A 145 5.41 -13.41 -1.96
C MET A 145 6.64 -13.40 -1.04
N ILE A 146 7.26 -12.22 -0.90
CA ILE A 146 8.59 -12.03 -0.29
C ILE A 146 9.65 -12.84 -1.06
N GLN A 147 10.38 -12.17 -1.94
CA GLN A 147 11.25 -12.79 -2.93
C GLN A 147 12.68 -13.01 -2.43
N SER A 148 13.13 -12.24 -1.43
CA SER A 148 14.52 -12.30 -0.97
C SER A 148 14.64 -12.32 0.57
N PRO A 149 15.76 -12.84 1.12
CA PRO A 149 16.04 -12.80 2.54
C PRO A 149 16.10 -11.36 3.10
N GLU A 150 16.60 -10.41 2.31
CA GLU A 150 16.72 -9.00 2.71
C GLU A 150 15.34 -8.36 2.90
N GLN A 151 14.36 -8.71 2.06
CA GLN A 151 12.97 -8.29 2.23
C GLN A 151 12.38 -8.84 3.54
N LEU A 152 12.67 -10.11 3.86
CA LEU A 152 12.22 -10.72 5.10
C LEU A 152 12.90 -10.08 6.32
N GLN A 153 14.20 -9.84 6.26
CA GLN A 153 14.98 -9.17 7.31
C GLN A 153 14.46 -7.75 7.56
N PHE A 154 14.15 -7.00 6.50
CA PHE A 154 13.52 -5.69 6.59
C PHE A 154 12.16 -5.77 7.30
N CYS A 155 11.34 -6.79 7.02
CA CYS A 155 10.07 -6.97 7.73
C CYS A 155 10.27 -7.16 9.24
N TYR A 156 11.25 -7.98 9.64
CA TYR A 156 11.60 -8.14 11.06
C TYR A 156 12.06 -6.83 11.70
N LYS A 157 12.96 -6.09 11.04
CA LYS A 157 13.44 -4.79 11.50
C LYS A 157 12.30 -3.79 11.66
N ALA A 158 11.43 -3.68 10.66
CA ALA A 158 10.30 -2.76 10.69
C ALA A 158 9.31 -3.05 11.82
N VAL A 159 9.05 -4.33 12.13
CA VAL A 159 8.20 -4.70 13.28
C VAL A 159 8.88 -4.38 14.60
N LEU A 160 10.19 -4.62 14.72
CA LEU A 160 10.95 -4.28 15.93
C LEU A 160 10.98 -2.77 16.19
N ASP A 161 11.24 -1.98 15.15
CA ASP A 161 11.23 -0.52 15.22
C ASP A 161 9.83 -0.01 15.60
N TYR A 162 8.79 -0.60 15.03
CA TYR A 162 7.40 -0.28 15.36
C TYR A 162 7.07 -0.57 16.83
N ILE A 163 7.48 -1.71 17.38
CA ILE A 163 7.27 -2.01 18.81
C ILE A 163 8.05 -1.02 19.70
N SER A 164 9.28 -0.70 19.30
CA SER A 164 10.15 0.20 20.07
C SER A 164 9.59 1.62 20.16
N SER A 165 8.89 2.11 19.12
CA SER A 165 8.26 3.43 19.14
C SER A 165 7.10 3.55 20.13
N PHE A 166 6.36 2.46 20.41
CA PHE A 166 5.35 2.47 21.49
C PHE A 166 6.00 2.58 22.86
N ASN A 167 7.08 1.85 23.11
CA ASN A 167 7.77 1.87 24.40
C ASN A 167 8.40 3.23 24.71
N ALA A 168 8.83 3.97 23.69
CA ALA A 168 9.35 5.32 23.83
C ALA A 168 8.25 6.36 24.14
N CYS A 169 7.00 6.11 23.76
CA CYS A 169 5.87 7.01 24.01
C CYS A 169 5.21 6.81 25.39
N VAL A 170 5.49 5.69 26.07
CA VAL A 170 4.92 5.32 27.38
C VAL A 170 5.90 5.64 28.54
N ARG A 171 7.05 6.26 28.26
CA ARG A 171 7.96 6.85 29.25
C ARG A 171 7.82 8.36 29.27
#